data_AF-A0AAN1XYR6-F1
#
_entry.id   AF-A0AAN1XYR6-F1
#
_cell.length_a   1.000
_cell.length_b   1.000
_cell.length_c   1.000
_cell.angle_alpha   90.00
_cell.angle_beta   90.00
_cell.angle_gamma   90.00
#
_symmetry.space_group_name_H-M   'P 1'
#
loop_
_entity.id
_entity.type
_entity.pdbx_description
1 polymer ?
#
loop_
_entity_poly.entity_id
_entity_poly.type
_entity_poly.pdbx_seq_one_letter_code
_entity_poly.pdbx_strand_id
1 'polypeptide(L)'
;MTTWRGAAFLAGTAAFALAGCGGSHRDEHEETAGPAHRTTVNPSTFPLYRGSEVYDVVRVDLRPMAATIKKNDPSSETGESYDGHEVVAVSAAPLSRLNAWVRELASAPPQRLHVSRRADASAEGSRDVLRSTGATVTTFRSANESRVVMLIVLDPKTVRAKIGPALDAIETYRSVPGVMRGAIDEATKKQLGYSVSEMLDPGSPVGVLVNSVKALQSQDKRAIVVIDETKAR
;
A
#
# COMPACT_ATOMS: atom_id res chain seq x y z
N MET A 1 -4.67 -54.47 10.35
CA MET A 1 -3.99 -54.28 11.65
C MET A 1 -3.14 -53.03 11.49
N THR A 2 -3.40 -51.87 12.08
CA THR A 2 -3.86 -51.57 13.44
C THR A 2 -4.53 -50.18 13.39
N THR A 3 -5.77 -50.09 13.87
CA THR A 3 -6.58 -48.86 13.92
C THR A 3 -6.21 -48.03 15.15
N TRP A 4 -5.93 -46.73 15.00
CA TRP A 4 -5.72 -45.82 16.13
C TRP A 4 -6.97 -44.94 16.34
N ARG A 5 -7.67 -45.22 17.44
CA ARG A 5 -8.72 -44.41 18.08
C ARG A 5 -7.98 -43.28 18.82
N GLY A 6 -8.36 -42.01 18.74
CA GLY A 6 -9.60 -41.43 19.24
C GLY A 6 -9.35 -40.85 20.64
N ALA A 7 -9.44 -39.53 20.79
CA ALA A 7 -9.72 -38.86 22.08
C ALA A 7 -10.21 -37.43 21.81
N ALA A 8 -11.52 -37.26 21.87
CA ALA A 8 -12.19 -35.97 21.99
C ALA A 8 -12.02 -35.48 23.43
N PHE A 9 -11.59 -34.22 23.63
CA PHE A 9 -11.64 -33.57 24.93
C PHE A 9 -12.79 -32.58 25.02
N LEU A 10 -13.45 -32.69 26.17
CA LEU A 10 -14.72 -32.14 26.58
C LEU A 10 -14.73 -30.61 26.73
N ALA A 11 -15.96 -30.12 26.57
CA ALA A 11 -16.45 -28.80 26.91
C ALA A 11 -16.15 -28.37 28.35
N GLY A 12 -15.90 -27.07 28.51
CA GLY A 12 -15.89 -26.37 29.80
C GLY A 12 -16.49 -24.97 29.62
N THR A 13 -17.82 -24.89 29.59
CA THR A 13 -18.59 -23.64 29.55
C THR A 13 -18.62 -23.05 30.97
N ALA A 14 -17.82 -22.03 31.24
CA ALA A 14 -17.90 -21.25 32.46
C ALA A 14 -18.76 -20.00 32.20
N ALA A 15 -20.03 -20.06 32.60
CA ALA A 15 -20.93 -18.93 32.63
C ALA A 15 -20.71 -18.14 33.93
N PHE A 16 -20.06 -16.97 33.85
CA PHE A 16 -20.08 -15.98 34.92
C PHE A 16 -21.19 -14.98 34.64
N ALA A 17 -22.30 -15.12 35.36
CA ALA A 17 -23.34 -14.12 35.47
C ALA A 17 -22.86 -13.03 36.44
N LEU A 18 -22.54 -11.85 35.92
CA LEU A 18 -22.44 -10.63 36.72
C LEU A 18 -23.67 -9.77 36.43
N ALA A 19 -24.58 -9.77 37.40
CA ALA A 19 -25.64 -8.80 37.52
C ALA A 19 -25.04 -7.44 37.91
N GLY A 20 -25.19 -6.45 37.04
CA GLY A 20 -24.86 -5.05 37.31
C GLY A 20 -26.06 -4.17 36.96
N CYS A 21 -26.79 -3.73 37.98
CA CYS A 21 -27.85 -2.73 37.86
C CYS A 21 -27.26 -1.32 37.79
N GLY A 22 -27.88 -0.46 36.97
CA GLY A 22 -28.06 0.95 37.31
C GLY A 22 -27.05 1.93 36.74
N GLY A 23 -27.28 2.32 35.49
CA GLY A 23 -26.68 3.51 34.90
C GLY A 23 -27.27 3.75 33.53
N SER A 24 -28.40 4.46 33.47
CA SER A 24 -29.00 4.93 32.22
C SER A 24 -28.06 5.95 31.56
N HIS A 25 -27.02 5.47 30.89
CA HIS A 25 -26.31 6.24 29.90
C HIS A 25 -27.15 6.24 28.64
N ARG A 26 -27.55 7.45 28.27
CA ARG A 26 -28.25 7.78 27.05
C ARG A 26 -27.30 7.40 25.91
N ASP A 27 -27.56 6.27 25.25
CA ASP A 27 -26.93 5.91 24.00
C ASP A 27 -27.35 6.96 22.96
N GLU A 28 -26.55 8.02 22.86
CA GLU A 28 -26.40 8.74 21.63
C GLU A 28 -25.80 7.74 20.65
N HIS A 29 -26.70 7.06 19.93
CA HIS A 29 -26.40 6.39 18.69
C HIS A 29 -25.94 7.50 17.73
N GLU A 30 -24.68 7.90 17.88
CA GLU A 30 -23.89 8.50 16.81
C GLU A 30 -23.78 7.37 15.80
N GLU A 31 -24.78 7.31 14.91
CA GLU A 31 -24.68 6.64 13.64
C GLU A 31 -23.48 7.29 12.96
N THR A 32 -22.28 6.74 13.22
CA THR A 32 -21.06 7.08 12.52
C THR A 32 -21.37 6.80 11.07
N ALA A 33 -21.86 7.84 10.39
CA ALA A 33 -22.09 7.83 8.96
C ALA A 33 -20.75 7.42 8.38
N GLY A 34 -20.67 6.15 7.96
CA GLY A 34 -19.51 5.64 7.26
C GLY A 34 -19.19 6.66 6.17
N PRO A 35 -17.91 7.05 6.01
CA PRO A 35 -17.53 8.15 5.14
C PRO A 35 -18.26 7.99 3.82
N ALA A 36 -19.20 8.89 3.55
CA ALA A 36 -20.04 8.80 2.35
C ALA A 36 -19.08 8.67 1.18
N HIS A 37 -19.14 7.55 0.46
CA HIS A 37 -18.31 7.27 -0.72
C HIS A 37 -18.63 8.34 -1.76
N ARG A 38 -17.95 9.49 -1.66
CA ARG A 38 -17.92 10.48 -2.74
C ARG A 38 -17.30 9.75 -3.92
N THR A 39 -18.00 9.76 -5.04
CA THR A 39 -17.42 9.31 -6.30
C THR A 39 -16.25 10.23 -6.60
N THR A 40 -15.05 9.80 -6.24
CA THR A 40 -13.84 10.59 -6.42
C THR A 40 -13.49 10.56 -7.90
N VAL A 41 -13.40 11.73 -8.53
CA VAL A 41 -12.99 11.83 -9.93
C VAL A 41 -11.50 11.54 -9.99
N ASN A 42 -11.06 10.74 -10.97
CA ASN A 42 -9.64 10.51 -11.21
C ASN A 42 -8.96 11.84 -11.62
N PRO A 43 -8.08 12.44 -10.80
CA PRO A 43 -7.38 13.67 -11.17
C PRO A 43 -6.26 13.43 -12.18
N SER A 44 -5.79 12.18 -12.31
CA SER A 44 -4.75 11.81 -13.26
C SER A 44 -5.35 11.71 -14.65
N THR A 45 -4.61 12.23 -15.64
CA THR A 45 -4.95 11.99 -17.04
C THR A 45 -4.56 10.57 -17.48
N PHE A 46 -3.78 9.83 -16.70
CA PHE A 46 -3.41 8.45 -17.02
C PHE A 46 -4.64 7.54 -16.99
N PRO A 47 -4.84 6.67 -18.00
CA PRO A 47 -6.05 5.86 -18.09
C PRO A 47 -6.11 4.82 -16.96
N LEU A 48 -7.31 4.61 -16.42
CA LEU A 48 -7.60 3.48 -15.55
C LEU A 48 -8.19 2.32 -16.35
N TYR A 49 -8.14 1.12 -15.77
CA TYR A 49 -8.76 -0.06 -16.39
C TYR A 49 -10.27 0.15 -16.56
N ARG A 50 -10.84 -0.30 -17.69
CA ARG A 50 -12.27 -0.15 -17.97
C ARG A 50 -13.12 -0.83 -16.89
N GLY A 51 -14.08 -0.08 -16.33
CA GLY A 51 -14.96 -0.57 -15.28
C GLY A 51 -14.29 -0.65 -13.89
N SER A 52 -13.13 -0.02 -13.72
CA SER A 52 -12.62 0.26 -12.38
C SER A 52 -13.35 1.45 -11.74
N GLU A 53 -13.39 1.45 -10.43
CA GLU A 53 -13.97 2.51 -9.60
C GLU A 53 -12.83 3.16 -8.83
N VAL A 54 -12.73 4.50 -8.87
CA VAL A 54 -11.78 5.22 -8.01
C VAL A 54 -12.25 5.06 -6.57
N TYR A 55 -11.37 4.51 -5.74
CA TYR A 55 -11.61 4.24 -4.33
C TYR A 55 -11.07 5.37 -3.46
N ASP A 56 -9.84 5.81 -3.73
CA ASP A 56 -9.17 6.87 -2.97
C ASP A 56 -8.25 7.69 -3.87
N VAL A 57 -8.04 8.95 -3.47
CA VAL A 57 -7.11 9.88 -4.13
C VAL A 57 -6.37 10.65 -3.05
N VAL A 58 -5.05 10.43 -2.99
CA VAL A 58 -4.16 11.07 -2.04
C VAL A 58 -3.24 12.02 -2.81
N ARG A 59 -3.07 13.25 -2.33
CA ARG A 59 -2.07 14.15 -2.90
C ARG A 59 -0.68 13.71 -2.46
N VAL A 60 0.25 13.64 -3.41
CA VAL A 60 1.65 13.32 -3.15
C VAL A 60 2.46 14.61 -3.25
N ASP A 61 3.13 14.98 -2.17
CA ASP A 61 4.07 16.10 -2.13
C ASP A 61 5.41 15.63 -1.57
N LEU A 62 6.39 15.43 -2.46
CA LEU A 62 7.72 14.96 -2.08
C LEU A 62 8.67 16.08 -1.67
N ARG A 63 8.25 17.36 -1.69
CA ARG A 63 9.11 18.49 -1.31
C ARG A 63 9.66 18.37 0.11
N PRO A 64 8.87 18.02 1.15
CA PRO A 64 9.40 17.89 2.50
C PRO A 64 10.44 16.79 2.64
N MET A 65 10.24 15.67 1.93
CA MET A 65 11.17 14.55 1.90
C MET A 65 12.46 14.93 1.17
N ALA A 66 12.37 15.52 -0.02
CA ALA A 66 13.52 16.00 -0.79
C ALA A 66 14.35 17.01 0.02
N ALA A 67 13.70 17.95 0.72
CA ALA A 67 14.37 18.90 1.60
C ALA A 67 15.10 18.21 2.76
N THR A 68 14.50 17.16 3.34
CA THR A 68 15.11 16.39 4.43
C THR A 68 16.30 15.58 3.95
N ILE A 69 16.20 14.90 2.80
CA ILE A 69 17.31 14.17 2.18
C ILE A 69 18.46 15.14 1.89
N LYS A 70 18.18 16.28 1.25
CA LYS A 70 19.21 17.27 0.91
C LYS A 70 19.89 17.87 2.14
N LYS A 71 19.16 18.03 3.25
CA LYS A 71 19.70 18.47 4.53
C LYS A 71 20.66 17.44 5.13
N ASN A 72 20.34 16.16 5.05
CA ASN A 72 21.14 15.08 5.64
C ASN A 72 22.30 14.63 4.73
N ASP A 73 22.13 14.75 3.42
CA ASP A 73 23.14 14.50 2.39
C ASP A 73 23.08 15.60 1.32
N PRO A 74 23.90 16.65 1.44
CA PRO A 74 23.94 17.74 0.46
C PRO A 74 24.38 17.29 -0.94
N SER A 75 25.12 16.19 -1.05
CA SER A 75 25.59 15.64 -2.34
C SER A 75 24.52 14.83 -3.08
N SER A 76 23.43 14.52 -2.38
CA SER A 76 22.31 13.75 -2.91
C SER A 76 21.70 14.39 -4.17
N GLU A 77 21.64 13.60 -5.25
CA GLU A 77 20.91 13.93 -6.48
C GLU A 77 19.40 13.72 -6.32
N THR A 78 18.94 13.07 -5.24
CA THR A 78 17.51 12.83 -4.92
C THR A 78 16.73 14.10 -4.51
N GLY A 79 17.11 15.26 -5.06
CA GLY A 79 16.55 16.58 -4.74
C GLY A 79 15.45 17.06 -5.68
N GLU A 80 15.04 16.26 -6.67
CA GLU A 80 13.91 16.63 -7.51
C GLU A 80 12.62 16.52 -6.70
N SER A 81 11.97 17.66 -6.51
CA SER A 81 10.66 17.71 -5.88
C SER A 81 9.61 17.30 -6.88
N TYR A 82 8.70 16.42 -6.47
CA TYR A 82 7.54 16.02 -7.27
C TYR A 82 6.27 16.39 -6.52
N ASP A 83 5.26 16.85 -7.27
CA ASP A 83 3.88 17.06 -6.80
C ASP A 83 2.96 16.27 -7.71
N GLY A 84 1.92 15.67 -7.14
CA GLY A 84 1.11 14.70 -7.86
C GLY A 84 -0.02 14.12 -7.05
N HIS A 85 -0.54 13.00 -7.56
CA HIS A 85 -1.62 12.26 -6.94
C HIS A 85 -1.32 10.77 -6.98
N GLU A 86 -1.55 10.11 -5.86
CA GLU A 86 -1.81 8.68 -5.80
C GLU A 86 -3.30 8.46 -6.01
N VAL A 87 -3.65 7.65 -6.99
CA VAL A 87 -5.02 7.26 -7.30
C VAL A 87 -5.12 5.77 -7.06
N VAL A 88 -5.93 5.38 -6.08
CA VAL A 88 -6.26 3.99 -5.79
C VAL A 88 -7.61 3.70 -6.43
N ALA A 89 -7.64 2.77 -7.36
CA ALA A 89 -8.85 2.27 -7.98
C ALA A 89 -9.00 0.76 -7.73
N VAL A 90 -10.25 0.30 -7.72
CA VAL A 90 -10.59 -1.11 -7.55
C VAL A 90 -11.24 -1.67 -8.81
N SER A 91 -10.98 -2.95 -9.10
CA SER A 91 -11.60 -3.64 -10.22
C SER A 91 -12.01 -5.07 -9.84
N ALA A 92 -13.17 -5.49 -10.33
CA ALA A 92 -13.60 -6.89 -10.26
C ALA A 92 -12.89 -7.79 -11.28
N ALA A 93 -12.12 -7.22 -12.22
CA ALA A 93 -11.40 -7.99 -13.21
C ALA A 93 -10.36 -8.93 -12.55
N PRO A 94 -10.13 -10.13 -13.10
CA PRO A 94 -9.10 -11.02 -12.61
C PRO A 94 -7.71 -10.42 -12.85
N LEU A 95 -6.76 -10.72 -11.96
CA LEU A 95 -5.39 -10.19 -12.01
C LEU A 95 -4.70 -10.47 -13.37
N SER A 96 -4.96 -11.64 -13.97
CA SER A 96 -4.42 -11.98 -15.30
C SER A 96 -4.83 -10.99 -16.40
N ARG A 97 -6.06 -10.47 -16.32
CA ARG A 97 -6.60 -9.50 -17.27
C ARG A 97 -6.04 -8.10 -17.03
N LEU A 98 -5.89 -7.71 -15.77
CA LEU A 98 -5.22 -6.45 -15.42
C LEU A 98 -3.76 -6.47 -15.87
N ASN A 99 -3.05 -7.58 -15.68
CA ASN A 99 -1.68 -7.75 -16.16
C ASN A 99 -1.57 -7.66 -17.69
N ALA A 100 -2.56 -8.20 -18.42
CA ALA A 100 -2.62 -8.06 -19.88
C ALA A 100 -2.80 -6.59 -20.30
N TRP A 101 -3.66 -5.86 -19.61
CA TRP A 101 -3.85 -4.42 -19.83
C TRP A 101 -2.58 -3.61 -19.53
N VAL A 102 -1.84 -3.92 -18.45
CA VAL A 102 -0.54 -3.27 -18.17
C VAL A 102 0.45 -3.51 -19.31
N ARG A 103 0.50 -4.74 -19.86
CA ARG A 103 1.36 -5.05 -21.02
C ARG A 103 0.96 -4.27 -22.27
N GLU A 104 -0.34 -4.11 -22.52
CA GLU A 104 -0.85 -3.29 -23.62
C GLU A 104 -0.41 -1.82 -23.47
N LEU A 105 -0.60 -1.24 -22.28
CA LEU A 105 -0.11 0.11 -21.96
C LEU A 105 1.42 0.21 -22.13
N ALA A 106 2.17 -0.80 -21.75
CA ALA A 106 3.62 -0.81 -21.92
C ALA A 106 4.03 -0.85 -23.41
N SER A 107 3.25 -1.53 -24.27
CA SER A 107 3.51 -1.58 -25.72
C SER A 107 3.07 -0.32 -26.47
N ALA A 108 2.03 0.37 -25.96
CA ALA A 108 1.51 1.61 -26.52
C ALA A 108 1.25 2.63 -25.41
N PRO A 109 2.32 3.27 -24.87
CA PRO A 109 2.18 4.17 -23.74
C PRO A 109 1.28 5.38 -24.05
N PRO A 110 0.38 5.75 -23.13
CA PRO A 110 -0.50 6.90 -23.33
C PRO A 110 0.29 8.22 -23.25
N GLN A 111 -0.26 9.29 -23.83
CA GLN A 111 0.13 10.70 -23.54
C GLN A 111 1.61 11.04 -23.76
N ARG A 112 2.23 10.47 -24.81
CA ARG A 112 3.66 10.69 -25.13
C ARG A 112 4.59 10.26 -23.99
N LEU A 113 4.12 9.34 -23.14
CA LEU A 113 4.97 8.67 -22.18
C LEU A 113 5.75 7.56 -22.89
N HIS A 114 6.76 7.03 -22.22
CA HIS A 114 7.47 5.83 -22.61
C HIS A 114 7.72 4.97 -21.37
N VAL A 115 7.85 3.66 -21.53
CA VAL A 115 8.19 2.77 -20.42
C VAL A 115 9.62 3.08 -19.98
N SER A 116 9.78 3.48 -18.72
CA SER A 116 11.10 3.65 -18.14
C SER A 116 11.66 2.29 -17.74
N ARG A 117 12.79 1.92 -18.37
CA ARG A 117 13.62 0.79 -17.93
C ARG A 117 14.65 1.21 -16.89
N ARG A 118 14.84 2.52 -16.70
CA ARG A 118 15.73 3.04 -15.67
C ARG A 118 15.08 2.73 -14.32
N ALA A 119 15.75 1.89 -13.55
CA ALA A 119 15.51 1.85 -12.14
C ALA A 119 16.41 2.92 -11.54
N ASP A 120 15.80 3.96 -10.97
CA ASP A 120 16.53 4.76 -9.99
C ASP A 120 16.85 3.77 -8.86
N ALA A 121 18.08 3.75 -8.34
CA ALA A 121 18.53 2.69 -7.42
C ALA A 121 17.60 2.51 -6.20
N SER A 122 16.97 3.60 -5.73
CA SER A 122 15.94 3.57 -4.67
C SER A 122 14.59 2.99 -5.12
N ALA A 123 14.22 3.19 -6.39
CA ALA A 123 13.02 2.63 -7.00
C ALA A 123 13.19 1.15 -7.37
N GLU A 124 14.43 0.68 -7.61
CA GLU A 124 14.70 -0.73 -7.95
C GLU A 124 14.35 -1.67 -6.80
N GLY A 125 14.86 -1.39 -5.60
CA GLY A 125 14.56 -2.19 -4.41
C GLY A 125 13.05 -2.25 -4.12
N SER A 126 12.36 -1.10 -4.28
CA SER A 126 10.92 -1.02 -4.03
C SER A 126 10.12 -1.85 -5.05
N ARG A 127 10.54 -1.83 -6.32
CA ARG A 127 9.92 -2.64 -7.39
C ARG A 127 10.11 -4.13 -7.16
N ASP A 128 11.27 -4.56 -6.71
CA ASP A 128 11.54 -5.97 -6.49
C ASP A 128 10.76 -6.51 -5.30
N VAL A 129 10.63 -5.73 -4.23
CA VAL A 129 9.71 -6.05 -3.13
C VAL A 129 8.29 -6.15 -3.65
N LEU A 130 7.78 -5.15 -4.37
CA LEU A 130 6.44 -5.18 -4.94
C LEU A 130 6.21 -6.41 -5.83
N ARG A 131 7.14 -6.73 -6.72
CA ARG A 131 7.06 -7.94 -7.57
C ARG A 131 7.07 -9.23 -6.75
N SER A 132 7.89 -9.27 -5.69
CA SER A 132 7.93 -10.42 -4.79
C SER A 132 6.56 -10.67 -4.13
N THR A 133 5.75 -9.62 -3.92
CA THR A 133 4.37 -9.73 -3.41
C THR A 133 3.36 -10.21 -4.46
N GLY A 134 3.77 -10.38 -5.72
CA GLY A 134 2.88 -10.71 -6.83
C GLY A 134 2.24 -9.49 -7.50
N ALA A 135 2.68 -8.27 -7.15
CA ALA A 135 2.25 -7.06 -7.84
C ALA A 135 2.95 -6.92 -9.20
N THR A 136 2.21 -6.44 -10.19
CA THR A 136 2.76 -5.99 -11.47
C THR A 136 3.03 -4.49 -11.37
N VAL A 137 4.29 -4.10 -11.55
CA VAL A 137 4.72 -2.69 -11.50
C VAL A 137 5.26 -2.28 -12.85
N THR A 138 4.80 -1.14 -13.37
CA THR A 138 5.34 -0.51 -14.58
C THR A 138 5.47 0.99 -14.36
N THR A 139 6.59 1.57 -14.77
CA THR A 139 6.81 3.00 -14.69
C THR A 139 6.87 3.60 -16.08
N PHE A 140 6.17 4.71 -16.26
CA PHE A 140 6.12 5.51 -17.47
C PHE A 140 6.75 6.87 -17.21
N ARG A 141 7.43 7.45 -18.19
CA ARG A 141 8.01 8.80 -18.11
C ARG A 141 7.73 9.61 -19.35
N SER A 142 7.60 10.92 -19.21
CA SER A 142 7.62 11.84 -20.36
C SER A 142 9.02 11.93 -20.96
N ALA A 143 9.13 12.31 -22.23
CA ALA A 143 10.42 12.41 -22.93
C ALA A 143 11.43 13.37 -22.28
N ASN A 144 10.95 14.42 -21.60
CA ASN A 144 11.75 15.38 -20.84
C ASN A 144 11.90 15.00 -19.35
N GLU A 145 11.46 13.80 -18.97
CA GLU A 145 11.43 13.27 -17.61
C GLU A 145 10.64 14.12 -16.58
N SER A 146 9.93 15.17 -17.01
CA SER A 146 9.20 16.06 -16.11
C SER A 146 7.97 15.43 -15.47
N ARG A 147 7.50 14.29 -15.98
CA ARG A 147 6.36 13.54 -15.46
C ARG A 147 6.71 12.06 -15.35
N VAL A 148 6.37 11.47 -14.22
CA VAL A 148 6.56 10.06 -13.91
C VAL A 148 5.22 9.47 -13.50
N VAL A 149 4.85 8.34 -14.09
CA VAL A 149 3.67 7.58 -13.67
C VAL A 149 4.09 6.18 -13.27
N MET A 150 3.87 5.80 -12.01
CA MET A 150 4.03 4.43 -11.55
C MET A 150 2.66 3.76 -11.47
N LEU A 151 2.48 2.72 -12.28
CA LEU A 151 1.29 1.87 -12.28
C LEU A 151 1.60 0.58 -11.53
N ILE A 152 0.82 0.30 -10.49
CA ILE A 152 0.89 -0.91 -9.69
C ILE A 152 -0.46 -1.62 -9.78
N VAL A 153 -0.44 -2.90 -10.12
CA VAL A 153 -1.63 -3.76 -10.12
C VAL A 153 -1.37 -4.93 -9.19
N LEU A 154 -2.28 -5.20 -8.27
CA LEU A 154 -2.12 -6.29 -7.31
C LEU A 154 -3.45 -6.88 -6.85
N ASP A 155 -3.35 -8.09 -6.28
CA ASP A 155 -4.43 -8.73 -5.52
C ASP A 155 -4.16 -8.57 -4.02
N PRO A 156 -4.97 -7.79 -3.28
CA PRO A 156 -4.74 -7.53 -1.85
C PRO A 156 -4.64 -8.81 -1.01
N LYS A 157 -5.35 -9.89 -1.40
CA LYS A 157 -5.28 -11.19 -0.70
C LYS A 157 -3.92 -11.84 -0.91
N THR A 158 -3.41 -11.83 -2.14
CA THR A 158 -2.07 -12.36 -2.45
C THR A 158 -0.99 -11.57 -1.74
N VAL A 159 -1.08 -10.24 -1.75
CA VAL A 159 -0.12 -9.38 -1.05
C VAL A 159 -0.16 -9.66 0.44
N ARG A 160 -1.34 -9.64 1.08
CA ARG A 160 -1.49 -9.96 2.51
C ARG A 160 -0.94 -11.34 2.87
N ALA A 161 -1.15 -12.36 2.04
CA ALA A 161 -0.60 -13.69 2.30
C ALA A 161 0.94 -13.69 2.36
N LYS A 162 1.59 -12.79 1.62
CA LYS A 162 3.06 -12.69 1.55
C LYS A 162 3.64 -11.73 2.58
N ILE A 163 3.01 -10.57 2.79
CA ILE A 163 3.50 -9.54 3.72
C ILE A 163 2.83 -9.59 5.09
N GLY A 164 1.87 -10.49 5.31
CA GLY A 164 1.13 -10.65 6.58
C GLY A 164 2.06 -10.71 7.80
N PRO A 165 3.08 -11.57 7.81
CA PRO A 165 4.05 -11.59 8.92
C PRO A 165 4.77 -10.26 9.14
N ALA A 166 5.05 -9.51 8.06
CA ALA A 166 5.64 -8.17 8.17
C ALA A 166 4.62 -7.15 8.71
N LEU A 167 3.34 -7.25 8.33
CA LEU A 167 2.27 -6.42 8.89
C LEU A 167 2.07 -6.69 10.39
N ASP A 168 2.14 -7.96 10.81
CA ASP A 168 2.04 -8.35 12.21
C ASP A 168 3.26 -7.83 13.02
N ALA A 169 4.45 -7.85 12.41
CA ALA A 169 5.65 -7.24 12.98
C ALA A 169 5.52 -5.71 13.12
N ILE A 170 4.90 -5.04 12.14
CA ILE A 170 4.57 -3.60 12.20
C ILE A 170 3.61 -3.31 13.36
N GLU A 171 2.59 -4.12 13.56
CA GLU A 171 1.65 -3.96 14.68
C GLU A 171 2.35 -4.16 16.03
N THR A 172 3.21 -5.19 16.12
CA THR A 172 4.06 -5.42 17.29
C THR A 172 4.96 -4.22 17.54
N TYR A 173 5.63 -3.69 16.51
CA TYR A 173 6.52 -2.53 16.59
C TYR A 173 5.83 -1.29 17.19
N ARG A 174 4.56 -1.05 16.81
CA ARG A 174 3.76 0.05 17.38
C ARG A 174 3.51 -0.11 18.88
N SER A 175 3.37 -1.36 19.36
CA SER A 175 3.16 -1.68 20.78
C SER A 175 4.44 -1.64 21.63
N VAL A 176 5.61 -1.68 21.00
CA VAL A 176 6.90 -1.71 21.70
C VAL A 176 7.35 -0.29 22.13
N PRO A 177 7.92 -0.11 23.34
CA PRO A 177 8.52 1.14 23.78
C PRO A 177 9.60 1.65 22.82
N GLY A 178 9.71 2.97 22.65
CA GLY A 178 10.60 3.59 21.66
C GLY A 178 12.07 3.14 21.74
N VAL A 179 12.58 2.84 22.93
CA VAL A 179 13.96 2.39 23.16
C VAL A 179 14.30 1.04 22.51
N MET A 180 13.29 0.20 22.24
CA MET A 180 13.47 -1.11 21.62
C MET A 180 13.20 -1.10 20.10
N ARG A 181 12.59 -0.03 19.58
CA ARG A 181 12.23 0.08 18.17
C ARG A 181 13.44 0.07 17.23
N GLY A 182 14.55 0.70 17.62
CA GLY A 182 15.76 0.74 16.81
C GLY A 182 16.33 -0.64 16.48
N ALA A 183 16.34 -1.57 17.45
CA ALA A 183 16.81 -2.93 17.21
C ALA A 183 15.89 -3.72 16.25
N ILE A 184 14.58 -3.46 16.31
CA ILE A 184 13.61 -4.06 15.40
C ILE A 184 13.80 -3.48 13.98
N ASP A 185 13.95 -2.16 13.85
CA ASP A 185 14.19 -1.52 12.56
C ASP A 185 15.43 -2.07 11.86
N GLU A 186 16.54 -2.23 12.57
CA GLU A 186 17.77 -2.82 12.00
C GLU A 186 17.59 -4.29 11.61
N ALA A 187 16.90 -5.09 12.45
CA ALA A 187 16.63 -6.48 12.15
C ALA A 187 15.72 -6.65 10.92
N THR A 188 14.66 -5.85 10.84
CA THR A 188 13.74 -5.82 9.70
C THR A 188 14.46 -5.33 8.45
N LYS A 189 15.25 -4.27 8.54
CA LYS A 189 16.04 -3.74 7.40
C LYS A 189 17.01 -4.78 6.85
N LYS A 190 17.65 -5.56 7.73
CA LYS A 190 18.54 -6.66 7.31
C LYS A 190 17.80 -7.79 6.58
N GLN A 191 16.55 -8.07 6.95
CA GLN A 191 15.76 -9.16 6.36
C GLN A 191 14.99 -8.73 5.09
N LEU A 192 14.43 -7.52 5.10
CA LEU A 192 13.46 -7.05 4.11
C LEU A 192 14.01 -5.92 3.23
N GLY A 193 15.19 -5.38 3.55
CA GLY A 193 15.77 -4.21 2.90
C GLY A 193 15.22 -2.86 3.39
N TYR A 194 14.19 -2.87 4.24
CA TYR A 194 13.51 -1.69 4.77
C TYR A 194 13.25 -1.83 6.28
N SER A 195 13.36 -0.72 6.99
CA SER A 195 12.95 -0.61 8.39
C SER A 195 11.42 -0.58 8.54
N VAL A 196 10.92 -0.93 9.73
CA VAL A 196 9.49 -0.81 10.04
C VAL A 196 9.06 0.65 9.99
N SER A 197 9.92 1.57 10.45
CA SER A 197 9.72 3.02 10.32
C SER A 197 9.46 3.45 8.86
N GLU A 198 10.25 2.98 7.90
CA GLU A 198 10.05 3.26 6.47
C GLU A 198 8.74 2.65 5.95
N MET A 199 8.40 1.43 6.38
CA MET A 199 7.12 0.79 6.03
C MET A 199 5.89 1.51 6.61
N LEU A 200 6.09 2.26 7.70
CA LEU A 200 5.05 3.02 8.37
C LEU A 200 4.94 4.46 7.88
N ASP A 201 5.94 4.96 7.18
CA ASP A 201 5.93 6.29 6.59
C ASP A 201 4.98 6.31 5.39
N PRO A 202 3.86 7.06 5.45
CA PRO A 202 2.93 7.17 4.33
C PRO A 202 3.55 7.86 3.10
N GLY A 203 4.68 8.56 3.26
CA GLY A 203 5.45 9.13 2.14
C GLY A 203 6.36 8.12 1.45
N SER A 204 6.52 6.90 1.98
CA SER A 204 7.35 5.86 1.35
C SER A 204 6.53 4.99 0.39
N PRO A 205 7.13 4.46 -0.70
CA PRO A 205 6.44 3.55 -1.63
C PRO A 205 5.87 2.30 -0.94
N VAL A 206 6.53 1.82 0.13
CA VAL A 206 6.08 0.65 0.88
C VAL A 206 4.94 1.01 1.82
N GLY A 207 4.98 2.19 2.46
CA GLY A 207 3.88 2.66 3.30
C GLY A 207 2.60 2.92 2.53
N VAL A 208 2.72 3.49 1.33
CA VAL A 208 1.62 3.60 0.34
C VAL A 208 0.99 2.23 0.07
N LEU A 209 1.81 1.23 -0.24
CA LEU A 209 1.34 -0.14 -0.46
C LEU A 209 0.63 -0.71 0.77
N VAL A 210 1.22 -0.59 1.95
CA VAL A 210 0.65 -1.09 3.21
C VAL A 210 -0.71 -0.47 3.48
N ASN A 211 -0.83 0.85 3.30
CA ASN A 211 -2.09 1.57 3.48
C ASN A 211 -3.13 1.15 2.44
N SER A 212 -2.75 1.07 1.17
CA SER A 212 -3.60 0.57 0.08
C SER A 212 -4.10 -0.85 0.36
N VAL A 213 -3.22 -1.76 0.77
CA VAL A 213 -3.59 -3.15 1.11
C VAL A 213 -4.56 -3.16 2.28
N LYS A 214 -4.28 -2.42 3.36
CA LYS A 214 -5.17 -2.34 4.53
C LYS A 214 -6.55 -1.79 4.17
N ALA A 215 -6.61 -0.71 3.39
CA ALA A 215 -7.86 -0.11 2.95
C ALA A 215 -8.70 -1.04 2.05
N LEU A 216 -8.04 -1.90 1.29
CA LEU A 216 -8.69 -2.81 0.34
C LEU A 216 -8.90 -4.23 0.89
N GLN A 217 -8.53 -4.51 2.15
CA GLN A 217 -8.67 -5.85 2.74
C GLN A 217 -10.12 -6.34 2.82
N SER A 218 -11.07 -5.43 3.03
CA SER A 218 -12.50 -5.75 3.05
C SER A 218 -13.11 -5.90 1.66
N GLN A 219 -12.38 -5.52 0.62
CA GLN A 219 -12.84 -5.52 -0.77
C GLN A 219 -12.36 -6.81 -1.44
N ASP A 220 -13.28 -7.64 -1.95
CA ASP A 220 -12.92 -8.78 -2.82
C ASP A 220 -12.61 -8.33 -4.26
N LYS A 221 -11.80 -7.29 -4.39
CA LYS A 221 -11.46 -6.62 -5.65
C LYS A 221 -9.94 -6.45 -5.76
N ARG A 222 -9.44 -6.32 -6.99
CA ARG A 222 -8.03 -6.07 -7.27
C ARG A 222 -7.76 -4.58 -7.23
N ALA A 223 -6.57 -4.22 -6.77
CA ALA A 223 -6.14 -2.83 -6.68
C ALA A 223 -5.39 -2.41 -7.94
N ILE A 224 -5.65 -1.19 -8.38
CA ILE A 224 -4.89 -0.47 -9.38
C ILE A 224 -4.45 0.82 -8.70
N VAL A 225 -3.15 0.97 -8.44
CA VAL A 225 -2.58 2.17 -7.86
C VAL A 225 -1.82 2.90 -8.96
N VAL A 226 -2.17 4.16 -9.18
CA VAL A 226 -1.50 5.07 -10.11
C VAL A 226 -0.88 6.20 -9.30
N ILE A 227 0.44 6.26 -9.24
CA ILE A 227 1.16 7.41 -8.70
C ILE A 227 1.59 8.26 -9.89
N ASP A 228 0.93 9.40 -10.08
CA ASP A 228 1.16 10.33 -11.19
C ASP A 228 1.76 11.63 -10.66
N GLU A 229 3.04 11.83 -10.97
CA GLU A 229 3.88 12.86 -10.39
C GLU A 229 4.47 13.72 -11.50
N THR A 230 4.56 15.02 -11.24
CA THR A 230 5.23 15.99 -12.11
C THR A 230 6.31 16.70 -11.31
N LYS A 231 7.47 16.97 -11.93
CA LYS A 231 8.52 17.79 -11.33
C LYS A 231 7.90 19.12 -10.89
N ALA A 232 7.99 19.41 -9.59
CA ALA A 232 7.58 20.67 -9.02
C ALA A 232 8.49 21.78 -9.60
N ARG A 233 7.88 22.93 -9.88
CA ARG A 233 8.59 24.13 -10.34
C ARG A 233 9.28 24.85 -9.20
#